data_AF-A0A7X7VYE6-F1
#
_entry.id   AF-A0A7X7VYE6-F1
#
_cell.length_a   1.000
_cell.length_b   1.000
_cell.length_c   1.000
_cell.angle_alpha   90.00
_cell.angle_beta   90.00
_cell.angle_gamma   90.00
#
_symmetry.space_group_name_H-M   'P 1'
#
loop_
_entity.id
_entity.type
_entity.pdbx_description
1 polymer ?
#
loop_
_entity_poly.entity_id
_entity_poly.type
_entity_poly.pdbx_seq_one_letter_code
_entity_poly.pdbx_strand_id
1 'polypeptide(L)'
;MDIIKNDFLRITRQPDGVYVETFKKGYSIGDFNTLLSNYPEIRITSFVALRNALVKAPHPPVKFGEMIERIVVELTDNDMKAYVTLYVDESELTRDNGIEVIKEILLRLRERGVVFGIKTDVLTKGLRVREPILIAEGIPPVNGQDSVIRMFELKDPRPEIREDGTTDHYELNIINKVKEGDWLGERTDPTEGKPGKTVKGEIGHQLKGKLLPLYYDENTVREVYENGVTTLYAKVSGAVHYTGDKISV
;
A
#
# COMPACT_ATOMS: atom_id res chain seq x y z
N MET A 1 -41.97 5.09 -2.96
CA MET A 1 -41.84 6.43 -3.56
C MET A 1 -41.71 6.26 -5.06
N ASP A 2 -42.50 6.97 -5.87
CA ASP A 2 -42.43 6.88 -7.33
C ASP A 2 -41.15 7.61 -7.81
N ILE A 3 -40.31 6.92 -8.58
CA ILE A 3 -39.09 7.48 -9.18
C ILE A 3 -39.40 7.94 -10.61
N ILE A 4 -40.06 7.06 -11.38
CA ILE A 4 -40.39 7.29 -12.79
C ILE A 4 -41.81 6.79 -13.02
N LYS A 5 -42.59 7.54 -13.78
CA LYS A 5 -43.93 7.14 -14.21
C LYS A 5 -44.21 7.68 -15.60
N ASN A 6 -44.57 6.80 -16.52
CA ASN A 6 -45.03 7.14 -17.86
C ASN A 6 -46.23 6.26 -18.26
N ASP A 7 -46.68 6.37 -19.51
CA ASP A 7 -47.85 5.64 -20.00
C ASP A 7 -47.67 4.12 -20.10
N PHE A 8 -46.42 3.63 -20.04
CA PHE A 8 -46.06 2.23 -20.23
C PHE A 8 -45.66 1.55 -18.92
N LEU A 9 -45.00 2.26 -18.00
CA LEU A 9 -44.43 1.69 -16.80
C LEU A 9 -44.34 2.69 -15.64
N ARG A 10 -44.14 2.14 -14.45
CA ARG A 10 -43.85 2.86 -13.22
C ARG A 10 -42.67 2.19 -12.53
N ILE A 11 -41.68 3.00 -12.12
CA ILE A 11 -40.57 2.56 -11.28
C ILE A 11 -40.73 3.18 -9.89
N THR A 12 -40.69 2.33 -8.87
CA THR A 12 -40.86 2.75 -7.48
C THR A 12 -39.68 2.30 -6.62
N ARG A 13 -39.24 3.19 -5.72
CA ARG A 13 -38.29 2.89 -4.65
C ARG A 13 -39.04 2.34 -3.43
N GLN A 14 -38.58 1.20 -2.93
CA GLN A 14 -38.97 0.59 -1.66
C GLN A 14 -37.71 0.40 -0.77
N PRO A 15 -37.84 0.13 0.54
CA PRO A 15 -36.69 0.00 1.45
C PRO A 15 -35.69 -1.09 1.05
N ASP A 16 -36.18 -2.14 0.39
CA ASP A 16 -35.41 -3.32 -0.01
C ASP A 16 -34.96 -3.29 -1.48
N GLY A 17 -35.32 -2.26 -2.26
CA GLY A 17 -34.85 -2.11 -3.64
C GLY A 17 -35.75 -1.28 -4.55
N VAL A 18 -35.55 -1.49 -5.86
CA VAL A 18 -36.24 -0.79 -6.94
C VAL A 18 -37.12 -1.78 -7.70
N TYR A 19 -38.37 -1.37 -7.89
CA TYR A 19 -39.43 -2.18 -8.47
C TYR A 19 -39.93 -1.55 -9.77
N VAL A 20 -40.27 -2.39 -10.74
CA VAL A 20 -40.89 -1.97 -12.01
C VAL A 20 -42.27 -2.61 -12.14
N GLU A 21 -43.25 -1.81 -12.49
CA GLU A 21 -44.61 -2.21 -12.84
C GLU A 21 -44.87 -1.78 -14.28
N THR A 22 -45.50 -2.63 -15.09
CA THR A 22 -45.78 -2.32 -16.50
C THR A 22 -47.29 -2.33 -16.77
N PHE A 23 -47.77 -1.33 -17.49
CA PHE A 23 -49.18 -1.11 -17.78
C PHE A 23 -49.54 -1.48 -19.23
N LYS A 24 -48.64 -1.23 -20.18
CA LYS A 24 -48.87 -1.44 -21.62
C LYS A 24 -47.67 -2.12 -22.29
N LYS A 25 -47.95 -2.93 -23.30
CA LYS A 25 -46.92 -3.50 -24.19
C LYS A 25 -46.34 -2.42 -25.09
N GLY A 26 -45.15 -2.68 -25.62
CA GLY A 26 -44.51 -1.82 -26.63
C GLY A 26 -43.32 -1.00 -26.12
N TYR A 27 -43.02 -1.06 -24.82
CA TYR A 27 -41.80 -0.45 -24.27
C TYR A 27 -40.63 -1.42 -24.42
N SER A 28 -39.66 -1.11 -25.27
CA SER A 28 -38.55 -2.03 -25.57
C SER A 28 -37.48 -2.02 -24.47
N ILE A 29 -36.62 -3.04 -24.47
CA ILE A 29 -35.45 -3.06 -23.57
C ILE A 29 -34.49 -1.90 -23.89
N GLY A 30 -34.42 -1.47 -25.16
CA GLY A 30 -33.59 -0.37 -25.59
C GLY A 30 -34.08 0.96 -25.02
N ASP A 31 -35.39 1.21 -25.08
CA ASP A 31 -36.00 2.41 -24.49
C ASP A 31 -35.80 2.44 -22.97
N PHE A 32 -35.92 1.27 -22.32
CA PHE A 32 -35.66 1.15 -20.89
C PHE A 32 -34.20 1.42 -20.51
N ASN A 33 -33.25 0.92 -21.30
CA ASN A 33 -31.83 1.22 -21.08
C ASN A 33 -31.54 2.71 -21.26
N THR A 34 -32.11 3.35 -22.30
CA THR A 34 -32.01 4.80 -22.50
C THR A 34 -32.61 5.58 -21.35
N LEU A 35 -33.76 5.14 -20.82
CA LEU A 35 -34.38 5.73 -19.63
C LEU A 35 -33.42 5.66 -18.43
N LEU A 36 -32.83 4.49 -18.16
CA LEU A 36 -31.90 4.29 -17.05
C LEU A 36 -30.58 5.04 -17.18
N SER A 37 -30.16 5.41 -18.40
CA SER A 37 -28.97 6.26 -18.57
C SER A 37 -29.08 7.59 -17.81
N ASN A 38 -30.29 8.11 -17.62
CA ASN A 38 -30.55 9.33 -16.85
C ASN A 38 -30.65 9.10 -15.33
N TYR A 39 -30.62 7.85 -14.88
CA TYR A 39 -30.74 7.45 -13.47
C TYR A 39 -29.60 6.49 -13.10
N PRO A 40 -28.35 6.96 -13.11
CA PRO A 40 -27.17 6.14 -12.84
C PRO A 40 -27.20 5.50 -11.44
N GLU A 41 -27.99 6.05 -10.51
CA GLU A 41 -28.20 5.48 -9.18
C GLU A 41 -29.06 4.20 -9.15
N ILE A 42 -29.69 3.80 -10.28
CA ILE A 42 -30.44 2.54 -10.36
C ILE A 42 -29.54 1.44 -10.93
N ARG A 43 -29.15 0.48 -10.09
CA ARG A 43 -28.41 -0.71 -10.52
C ARG A 43 -29.35 -1.88 -10.75
N ILE A 44 -29.34 -2.44 -11.96
CA ILE A 44 -30.08 -3.68 -12.27
C ILE A 44 -29.38 -4.86 -11.59
N THR A 45 -30.12 -5.58 -10.76
CA THR A 45 -29.65 -6.82 -10.10
C THR A 45 -30.36 -8.06 -10.65
N SER A 46 -31.56 -7.90 -11.22
CA SER A 46 -32.31 -9.00 -11.85
C SER A 46 -32.79 -8.61 -13.25
N PHE A 47 -31.94 -8.87 -14.24
CA PHE A 47 -32.28 -8.66 -15.65
C PHE A 47 -33.45 -9.55 -16.11
N VAL A 48 -33.57 -10.77 -15.56
CA VAL A 48 -34.64 -11.70 -15.90
C VAL A 48 -36.00 -11.18 -15.44
N ALA A 49 -36.09 -10.66 -14.20
CA ALA A 49 -37.32 -10.06 -13.68
C ALA A 49 -37.73 -8.85 -14.52
N LEU A 50 -36.76 -7.97 -14.84
CA LEU A 50 -36.99 -6.80 -15.69
C LEU A 50 -37.53 -7.18 -17.07
N ARG A 51 -36.84 -8.10 -17.75
CA ARG A 51 -37.25 -8.55 -19.10
C ARG A 51 -38.65 -9.16 -19.07
N ASN A 52 -38.96 -9.99 -18.08
CA ASN A 52 -40.27 -10.62 -17.95
C ASN A 52 -41.38 -9.58 -17.74
N ALA A 53 -41.15 -8.57 -16.91
CA ALA A 53 -42.10 -7.49 -16.69
C ALA A 53 -42.39 -6.68 -17.97
N LEU A 54 -41.36 -6.39 -18.77
CA LEU A 54 -41.51 -5.64 -20.02
C LEU A 54 -42.20 -6.45 -21.12
N VAL A 55 -41.83 -7.73 -21.29
CA VAL A 55 -42.41 -8.61 -22.33
C VAL A 55 -43.85 -9.01 -22.01
N LYS A 56 -44.16 -9.28 -20.73
CA LYS A 56 -45.48 -9.76 -20.29
C LYS A 56 -46.39 -8.64 -19.80
N ALA A 57 -46.23 -7.41 -20.28
CA ALA A 57 -47.08 -6.29 -19.87
C ALA A 57 -48.57 -6.52 -20.21
N PRO A 58 -49.52 -6.14 -19.33
CA PRO A 58 -49.30 -5.55 -18.01
C PRO A 58 -48.76 -6.56 -16.99
N HIS A 59 -47.80 -6.15 -16.16
CA HIS A 59 -47.17 -6.98 -15.14
C HIS A 59 -47.13 -6.24 -13.80
N PRO A 60 -47.48 -6.91 -12.67
CA PRO A 60 -47.43 -6.30 -11.34
C PRO A 60 -46.01 -5.87 -10.95
N PRO A 61 -45.85 -5.00 -9.94
CA PRO A 61 -44.55 -4.56 -9.47
C PRO A 61 -43.62 -5.73 -9.14
N VAL A 62 -42.43 -5.77 -9.76
CA VAL A 62 -41.40 -6.77 -9.49
C VAL A 62 -40.06 -6.09 -9.20
N LYS A 63 -39.33 -6.59 -8.19
CA LYS A 63 -37.99 -6.11 -7.88
C LYS A 63 -37.05 -6.45 -9.04
N PHE A 64 -36.37 -5.45 -9.57
CA PHE A 64 -35.40 -5.64 -10.67
C PHE A 64 -34.03 -5.05 -10.37
N GLY A 65 -33.92 -4.21 -9.34
CA GLY A 65 -32.70 -3.49 -9.04
C GLY A 65 -32.64 -2.96 -7.62
N GLU A 66 -31.58 -2.21 -7.35
CA GLU A 66 -31.30 -1.57 -6.08
C GLU A 66 -30.78 -0.15 -6.33
N MET A 67 -30.98 0.74 -5.35
CA MET A 67 -30.42 2.08 -5.39
C MET A 67 -28.98 2.01 -4.91
N ILE A 68 -28.05 2.48 -5.73
CA ILE A 68 -26.67 2.70 -5.31
C ILE A 68 -26.50 4.16 -4.92
N GLU A 69 -25.55 4.42 -4.03
CA GLU A 69 -25.14 5.78 -3.75
C GLU A 69 -24.41 6.35 -4.97
N ARG A 70 -24.69 7.61 -5.30
CA ARG A 70 -24.02 8.29 -6.42
C ARG A 70 -22.51 8.44 -6.23
N ILE A 71 -22.02 8.46 -4.99
CA ILE A 71 -20.60 8.53 -4.66
C ILE A 71 -20.31 7.46 -3.64
N VAL A 72 -19.65 6.41 -4.07
CA VAL A 72 -19.25 5.28 -3.22
C VAL A 72 -17.80 5.47 -2.83
N VAL A 73 -17.52 5.46 -1.52
CA VAL A 73 -16.16 5.50 -0.97
C VAL A 73 -15.83 4.14 -0.37
N GLU A 74 -14.71 3.57 -0.82
CA GLU A 74 -14.21 2.29 -0.37
C GLU A 74 -12.82 2.44 0.24
N LEU A 75 -12.61 1.82 1.39
CA LEU A 75 -11.32 1.80 2.09
C LEU A 75 -10.71 0.42 1.94
N THR A 76 -9.42 0.40 1.62
CA THR A 76 -8.67 -0.84 1.34
C THR A 76 -7.31 -0.78 2.04
N ASP A 77 -6.61 -1.93 2.07
CA ASP A 77 -5.28 -2.06 2.66
C ASP A 77 -5.23 -1.59 4.13
N ASN A 78 -6.22 -1.97 4.95
CA ASN A 78 -6.35 -1.51 6.35
C ASN A 78 -6.34 0.02 6.49
N ASP A 79 -7.24 0.70 5.77
CA ASP A 79 -7.35 2.16 5.74
C ASP A 79 -6.11 2.89 5.20
N MET A 80 -5.23 2.21 4.45
CA MET A 80 -4.09 2.83 3.77
C MET A 80 -4.47 3.50 2.46
N LYS A 81 -5.57 3.09 1.83
CA LYS A 81 -6.04 3.68 0.57
C LYS A 81 -7.54 3.93 0.60
N ALA A 82 -7.96 5.05 0.06
CA ALA A 82 -9.35 5.37 -0.19
C ALA A 82 -9.60 5.48 -1.70
N TYR A 83 -10.62 4.76 -2.16
CA TYR A 83 -11.11 4.82 -3.53
C TYR A 83 -12.48 5.49 -3.56
N VAL A 84 -12.73 6.25 -4.62
CA VAL A 84 -14.05 6.80 -4.90
C VAL A 84 -14.54 6.29 -6.25
N THR A 85 -15.79 5.84 -6.31
CA THR A 85 -16.48 5.48 -7.55
C THR A 85 -17.70 6.39 -7.72
N LEU A 86 -17.81 7.03 -8.88
CA LEU A 86 -18.85 8.02 -9.17
C LEU A 86 -19.93 7.43 -10.09
N TYR A 87 -21.17 7.44 -9.65
CA TYR A 87 -22.37 7.09 -10.42
C TYR A 87 -23.20 8.36 -10.64
N VAL A 88 -22.60 9.34 -11.32
CA VAL A 88 -23.20 10.62 -11.72
C VAL A 88 -23.22 10.73 -13.25
N ASP A 89 -23.95 11.70 -13.78
CA ASP A 89 -23.88 11.99 -15.21
C ASP A 89 -22.54 12.66 -15.58
N GLU A 90 -21.98 12.32 -16.74
CA GLU A 90 -20.67 12.83 -17.15
C GLU A 90 -20.67 14.36 -17.36
N SER A 91 -21.82 14.94 -17.70
CA SER A 91 -21.97 16.40 -17.80
C SER A 91 -21.82 17.11 -16.45
N GLU A 92 -22.05 16.42 -15.32
CA GLU A 92 -21.84 16.98 -13.98
C GLU A 92 -20.35 17.16 -13.66
N LEU A 93 -19.46 16.38 -14.28
CA LEU A 93 -18.02 16.53 -14.11
C LEU A 93 -17.45 17.72 -14.90
N THR A 94 -18.13 18.13 -15.98
CA THR A 94 -17.69 19.24 -16.85
C THR A 94 -18.35 20.56 -16.50
N ARG A 95 -19.61 20.54 -16.03
CA ARG A 95 -20.31 21.73 -15.54
C ARG A 95 -19.59 22.30 -14.31
N ASP A 96 -19.30 23.60 -14.35
CA ASP A 96 -18.59 24.32 -13.28
C ASP A 96 -17.31 23.59 -12.80
N ASN A 97 -16.60 22.93 -13.72
CA ASN A 97 -15.43 22.10 -13.44
C ASN A 97 -15.66 21.03 -12.36
N GLY A 98 -16.88 20.51 -12.24
CA GLY A 98 -17.23 19.46 -11.28
C GLY A 98 -17.16 19.90 -9.81
N ILE A 99 -17.19 21.21 -9.52
CA ILE A 99 -17.06 21.74 -8.15
C ILE A 99 -18.07 21.12 -7.19
N GLU A 100 -19.32 20.93 -7.61
CA GLU A 100 -20.35 20.37 -6.73
C GLU A 100 -20.07 18.89 -6.42
N VAL A 101 -19.68 18.11 -7.44
CA VAL A 101 -19.27 16.72 -7.26
C VAL A 101 -18.06 16.62 -6.34
N ILE A 102 -17.08 17.52 -6.47
CA ILE A 102 -15.90 17.57 -5.57
C ILE A 102 -16.32 17.81 -4.12
N LYS A 103 -17.25 18.72 -3.86
CA LYS A 103 -17.76 18.97 -2.50
C LYS A 103 -18.45 17.73 -1.93
N GLU A 104 -19.29 17.07 -2.73
CA GLU A 104 -19.95 15.84 -2.31
C GLU A 104 -18.91 14.75 -2.00
N ILE A 105 -17.88 14.57 -2.85
CA ILE A 105 -16.78 13.62 -2.59
C ILE A 105 -16.10 13.93 -1.26
N LEU A 106 -15.73 15.20 -1.00
CA LEU A 106 -15.08 15.59 0.24
C LEU A 106 -15.97 15.35 1.48
N LEU A 107 -17.28 15.55 1.35
CA LEU A 107 -18.23 15.23 2.41
C LEU A 107 -18.26 13.73 2.67
N ARG A 108 -18.39 12.89 1.63
CA ARG A 108 -18.40 11.43 1.75
C ARG A 108 -17.10 10.87 2.31
N LEU A 109 -15.96 11.43 1.90
CA LEU A 109 -14.65 11.09 2.45
C LEU A 109 -14.61 11.35 3.96
N ARG A 110 -15.09 12.53 4.39
CA ARG A 110 -15.16 12.89 5.81
C ARG A 110 -16.09 11.96 6.60
N GLU A 111 -17.26 11.63 6.06
CA GLU A 111 -18.22 10.69 6.69
C GLU A 111 -17.61 9.29 6.88
N ARG A 112 -16.73 8.87 5.96
CA ARG A 112 -15.96 7.62 6.07
C ARG A 112 -14.69 7.75 6.92
N GLY A 113 -14.41 8.93 7.49
CA GLY A 113 -13.27 9.19 8.35
C GLY A 113 -11.95 9.47 7.61
N VAL A 114 -11.98 9.69 6.30
CA VAL A 114 -10.78 10.03 5.52
C VAL A 114 -10.41 11.48 5.78
N VAL A 115 -9.23 11.70 6.39
CA VAL A 115 -8.74 13.02 6.82
C VAL A 115 -7.32 13.31 6.36
N PHE A 116 -6.62 12.32 5.80
CA PHE A 116 -5.22 12.42 5.41
C PHE A 116 -5.00 11.85 4.01
N GLY A 117 -3.96 12.34 3.32
CA GLY A 117 -3.49 11.76 2.07
C GLY A 117 -4.35 12.04 0.84
N ILE A 118 -5.30 12.98 0.92
CA ILE A 118 -6.21 13.31 -0.20
C ILE A 118 -5.42 13.91 -1.37
N LYS A 119 -5.58 13.31 -2.55
CA LYS A 119 -4.90 13.69 -3.79
C LYS A 119 -5.69 14.79 -4.52
N THR A 120 -5.28 16.05 -4.32
CA THR A 120 -5.98 17.24 -4.86
C THR A 120 -5.90 17.34 -6.38
N ASP A 121 -4.83 16.84 -6.98
CA ASP A 121 -4.66 16.70 -8.42
C ASP A 121 -5.72 15.76 -9.03
N VAL A 122 -6.02 14.65 -8.34
CA VAL A 122 -7.05 13.70 -8.76
C VAL A 122 -8.45 14.32 -8.65
N LEU A 123 -8.73 15.08 -7.59
CA LEU A 123 -10.01 15.79 -7.45
C LEU A 123 -10.26 16.82 -8.55
N THR A 124 -9.21 17.46 -9.08
CA THR A 124 -9.35 18.54 -10.06
C THR A 124 -9.31 18.08 -11.51
N LYS A 125 -8.61 16.97 -11.81
CA LYS A 125 -8.38 16.53 -13.19
C LYS A 125 -8.56 15.04 -13.42
N GLY A 126 -8.68 14.25 -12.36
CA GLY A 126 -8.68 12.79 -12.41
C GLY A 126 -10.05 12.14 -12.24
N LEU A 127 -11.13 12.92 -12.08
CA LEU A 127 -12.47 12.39 -11.88
C LEU A 127 -13.00 11.69 -13.14
N ARG A 128 -13.57 10.51 -12.95
CA ARG A 128 -14.19 9.67 -13.98
C ARG A 128 -15.41 8.98 -13.38
N VAL A 129 -16.40 8.72 -14.22
CA VAL A 129 -17.60 7.99 -13.82
C VAL A 129 -17.37 6.48 -13.91
N ARG A 130 -17.98 5.73 -13.00
CA ARG A 130 -18.06 4.26 -12.98
C ARG A 130 -16.72 3.51 -12.90
N GLU A 131 -15.63 4.22 -12.60
CA GLU A 131 -14.31 3.65 -12.35
C GLU A 131 -13.87 3.95 -10.91
N PRO A 132 -13.23 3.00 -10.21
CA PRO A 132 -12.65 3.26 -8.90
C PRO A 132 -11.38 4.10 -9.03
N ILE A 133 -11.36 5.24 -8.35
CA ILE A 133 -10.26 6.21 -8.41
C ILE A 133 -9.61 6.32 -7.04
N LEU A 134 -8.29 6.10 -6.98
CA LEU A 134 -7.51 6.30 -5.76
C LEU A 134 -7.49 7.80 -5.41
N ILE A 135 -8.27 8.19 -4.40
CA ILE A 135 -8.49 9.58 -4.02
C ILE A 135 -7.73 9.99 -2.76
N ALA A 136 -7.35 9.03 -1.93
CA ALA A 136 -6.45 9.28 -0.81
C ALA A 136 -5.51 8.10 -0.56
N GLU A 137 -4.30 8.38 -0.12
CA GLU A 137 -3.28 7.37 0.18
C GLU A 137 -2.48 7.74 1.44
N GLY A 138 -2.38 6.79 2.36
CA GLY A 138 -1.59 6.88 3.58
C GLY A 138 -0.10 6.71 3.32
N ILE A 139 0.70 6.94 4.35
CA ILE A 139 2.15 6.73 4.34
C ILE A 139 2.44 5.46 5.14
N PRO A 140 3.00 4.39 4.54
CA PRO A 140 3.31 3.18 5.30
C PRO A 140 4.45 3.44 6.30
N PRO A 141 4.45 2.78 7.48
CA PRO A 141 5.56 2.85 8.41
C PRO A 141 6.81 2.21 7.79
N VAL A 142 7.98 2.77 8.10
CA VAL A 142 9.27 2.24 7.66
C VAL A 142 10.07 1.86 8.89
N ASN A 143 10.44 0.59 9.02
CA ASN A 143 11.28 0.14 10.12
C ASN A 143 12.70 0.69 9.99
N GLY A 144 13.32 0.96 11.13
CA GLY A 144 14.75 1.20 11.24
C GLY A 144 15.54 -0.05 10.88
N GLN A 145 16.78 0.16 10.45
CA GLN A 145 17.73 -0.90 10.14
C GLN A 145 18.57 -1.19 11.36
N ASP A 146 18.76 -2.47 11.66
CA ASP A 146 19.68 -2.93 12.71
C ASP A 146 21.12 -2.47 12.40
N SER A 147 21.98 -2.50 13.41
CA SER A 147 23.40 -2.21 13.22
C SER A 147 24.01 -3.08 12.13
N VAL A 148 24.87 -2.49 11.32
CA VAL A 148 25.67 -3.22 10.34
C VAL A 148 27.07 -3.38 10.91
N ILE A 149 27.52 -4.63 11.06
CA ILE A 149 28.86 -4.95 11.57
C ILE A 149 29.71 -5.47 10.40
N ARG A 150 30.90 -4.88 10.20
CA ARG A 150 31.95 -5.40 9.32
C ARG A 150 33.17 -5.72 10.18
N MET A 151 33.65 -6.95 10.12
CA MET A 151 34.77 -7.42 10.94
C MET A 151 35.99 -7.74 10.08
N PHE A 152 37.17 -7.78 10.71
CA PHE A 152 38.39 -8.22 10.05
C PHE A 152 38.30 -9.69 9.64
N GLU A 153 38.45 -9.96 8.36
CA GLU A 153 38.42 -11.33 7.85
C GLU A 153 39.80 -11.98 7.98
N LEU A 154 39.88 -13.08 8.73
CA LEU A 154 41.08 -13.91 8.74
C LEU A 154 41.25 -14.55 7.36
N LYS A 155 42.45 -14.42 6.77
CA LYS A 155 42.76 -15.10 5.52
C LYS A 155 42.89 -16.59 5.76
N ASP A 156 42.10 -17.38 5.02
CA ASP A 156 42.28 -18.83 4.98
C ASP A 156 43.54 -19.22 4.20
N PRO A 157 44.27 -20.25 4.65
CA PRO A 157 45.35 -20.84 3.87
C PRO A 157 44.78 -21.51 2.61
N ARG A 158 45.02 -20.91 1.45
CA ARG A 158 44.72 -21.53 0.16
C ARG A 158 45.95 -22.31 -0.31
N PRO A 159 45.86 -23.63 -0.56
CA PRO A 159 46.95 -24.37 -1.18
C PRO A 159 47.11 -23.89 -2.64
N GLU A 160 48.32 -23.49 -3.01
CA GLU A 160 48.67 -23.29 -4.42
C GLU A 160 48.84 -24.66 -5.10
N ILE A 161 48.01 -24.95 -6.10
CA ILE A 161 48.15 -26.15 -6.92
C ILE A 161 49.11 -25.81 -8.06
N ARG A 162 50.28 -26.45 -8.09
CA ARG A 162 51.22 -26.39 -9.23
C ARG A 162 50.71 -27.27 -10.39
N GLU A 163 51.02 -26.90 -11.63
CA GLU A 163 50.59 -27.60 -12.87
C GLU A 163 51.03 -29.08 -12.93
N ASP A 164 51.99 -29.49 -12.09
CA ASP A 164 52.62 -30.81 -12.10
C ASP A 164 51.93 -31.83 -11.16
N GLY A 165 50.81 -31.46 -10.51
CA GLY A 165 50.00 -32.37 -9.69
C GLY A 165 50.60 -32.77 -8.34
N THR A 166 51.78 -32.27 -7.99
CA THR A 166 52.42 -32.44 -6.67
C THR A 166 51.98 -31.34 -5.72
N THR A 167 51.23 -31.72 -4.68
CA THR A 167 50.83 -30.81 -3.58
C THR A 167 51.96 -30.71 -2.58
N ASP A 168 52.59 -29.55 -2.50
CA ASP A 168 53.50 -29.20 -1.40
C ASP A 168 52.63 -29.01 -0.14
N HIS A 169 52.66 -29.98 0.79
CA HIS A 169 52.08 -29.87 2.14
C HIS A 169 52.95 -28.92 3.01
N TYR A 170 53.25 -27.73 2.52
CA TYR A 170 53.77 -26.67 3.38
C TYR A 170 52.61 -26.19 4.24
N GLU A 171 52.75 -26.36 5.56
CA GLU A 171 51.88 -25.73 6.55
C GLU A 171 51.89 -24.22 6.32
N LEU A 172 50.95 -23.73 5.51
CA LEU A 172 50.71 -22.31 5.31
C LEU A 172 50.04 -21.79 6.58
N ASN A 173 50.82 -21.62 7.66
CA ASN A 173 50.39 -20.81 8.79
C ASN A 173 50.37 -19.35 8.34
N ILE A 174 49.30 -18.97 7.64
CA ILE A 174 49.03 -17.57 7.35
C ILE A 174 48.67 -16.91 8.68
N ILE A 175 49.68 -16.34 9.33
CA ILE A 175 49.48 -15.51 10.52
C ILE A 175 48.93 -14.17 10.02
N ASN A 176 47.67 -13.90 10.34
CA ASN A 176 47.02 -12.62 10.07
C ASN A 176 47.62 -11.55 10.98
N LYS A 177 48.76 -10.97 10.59
CA LYS A 177 49.46 -9.95 11.36
C LYS A 177 48.88 -8.56 11.10
N VAL A 178 48.71 -7.80 12.18
CA VAL A 178 48.33 -6.38 12.15
C VAL A 178 49.34 -5.57 12.95
N LYS A 179 49.45 -4.28 12.63
CA LYS A 179 50.21 -3.28 13.38
C LYS A 179 49.30 -2.54 14.34
N GLU A 180 49.89 -1.94 15.37
CA GLU A 180 49.18 -0.98 16.21
C GLU A 180 48.55 0.13 15.35
N GLY A 181 47.26 0.40 15.57
CA GLY A 181 46.47 1.34 14.80
C GLY A 181 45.73 0.75 13.59
N ASP A 182 45.98 -0.51 13.22
CA ASP A 182 45.28 -1.14 12.10
C ASP A 182 43.80 -1.40 12.42
N TRP A 183 42.95 -1.32 11.40
CA TRP A 183 41.50 -1.56 11.49
C TRP A 183 41.20 -3.03 11.74
N LEU A 184 40.30 -3.31 12.69
CA LEU A 184 39.88 -4.66 13.08
C LEU A 184 38.38 -4.92 12.91
N GLY A 185 37.60 -3.86 12.73
CA GLY A 185 36.15 -3.97 12.56
C GLY A 185 35.47 -2.62 12.70
N GLU A 186 34.23 -2.53 12.25
CA GLU A 186 33.37 -1.39 12.46
C GLU A 186 31.91 -1.84 12.63
N ARG A 187 31.15 -1.04 13.38
CA ARG A 187 29.70 -1.16 13.54
C ARG A 187 29.06 0.18 13.26
N THR A 188 28.21 0.22 12.26
CA THR A 188 27.30 1.35 12.05
C THR A 188 26.12 1.24 12.99
N ASP A 189 25.75 2.35 13.62
CA ASP A 189 24.60 2.44 14.51
C ASP A 189 23.29 2.08 13.81
N PRO A 190 22.32 1.54 14.56
CA PRO A 190 21.01 1.28 14.00
C PRO A 190 20.30 2.59 13.63
N THR A 191 19.40 2.53 12.65
CA THR A 191 18.59 3.68 12.27
C THR A 191 17.25 3.70 13.01
N GLU A 192 16.73 4.90 13.24
CA GLU A 192 15.35 5.08 13.66
C GLU A 192 14.41 4.74 12.49
N GLY A 193 13.30 4.06 12.78
CA GLY A 193 12.24 3.93 11.80
C GLY A 193 11.48 5.26 11.62
N LYS A 194 10.62 5.32 10.61
CA LYS A 194 9.67 6.42 10.40
C LYS A 194 8.24 5.93 10.63
N PRO A 195 7.45 6.63 11.46
CA PRO A 195 6.05 6.27 11.67
C PRO A 195 5.27 6.43 10.36
N GLY A 196 4.31 5.54 10.17
CA GLY A 196 3.32 5.64 9.10
C GLY A 196 2.11 6.45 9.53
N LYS A 197 1.22 6.73 8.57
CA LYS A 197 -0.07 7.37 8.80
C LYS A 197 -1.12 6.87 7.80
N THR A 198 -2.21 6.29 8.28
CA THR A 198 -3.32 5.84 7.43
C THR A 198 -4.12 7.02 6.86
N VAL A 199 -5.04 6.78 5.92
CA VAL A 199 -5.93 7.84 5.40
C VAL A 199 -6.91 8.36 6.45
N LYS A 200 -7.16 7.59 7.52
CA LYS A 200 -7.92 8.01 8.71
C LYS A 200 -7.09 8.81 9.72
N GLY A 201 -5.78 8.93 9.48
CA GLY A 201 -4.87 9.66 10.35
C GLY A 201 -4.32 8.86 11.54
N GLU A 202 -4.58 7.55 11.58
CA GLU A 202 -4.02 6.65 12.59
C GLU A 202 -2.52 6.44 12.35
N ILE A 203 -1.75 6.40 13.43
CA ILE A 203 -0.29 6.28 13.33
C ILE A 203 0.08 4.80 13.19
N GLY A 204 0.80 4.47 12.12
CA GLY A 204 1.44 3.17 11.96
C GLY A 204 2.75 3.13 12.74
N HIS A 205 2.87 2.20 13.69
CA HIS A 205 4.08 2.06 14.48
C HIS A 205 5.22 1.44 13.67
N GLN A 206 6.39 2.03 13.82
CA GLN A 206 7.65 1.56 13.27
C GLN A 206 8.48 0.86 14.35
N LEU A 207 9.34 -0.06 13.92
CA LEU A 207 10.36 -0.62 14.78
C LEU A 207 11.65 0.20 14.67
N LYS A 208 12.30 0.44 15.80
CA LYS A 208 13.67 0.95 15.84
C LYS A 208 14.64 -0.19 15.50
N GLY A 209 15.68 0.11 14.73
CA GLY A 209 16.76 -0.83 14.50
C GLY A 209 17.45 -1.25 15.79
N LYS A 210 17.86 -2.51 15.87
CA LYS A 210 18.56 -3.06 17.03
C LYS A 210 20.03 -2.73 16.98
N LEU A 211 20.57 -2.26 18.11
CA LEU A 211 22.00 -2.14 18.31
C LEU A 211 22.59 -3.54 18.50
N LEU A 212 23.41 -3.98 17.56
CA LEU A 212 24.08 -5.28 17.68
C LEU A 212 25.33 -5.14 18.56
N PRO A 213 25.61 -6.14 19.43
CA PRO A 213 26.79 -6.11 20.27
C PRO A 213 28.07 -6.24 19.43
N LEU A 214 29.13 -5.59 19.89
CA LEU A 214 30.45 -5.67 19.28
C LEU A 214 31.40 -6.32 20.28
N TYR A 215 31.92 -7.51 19.95
CA TYR A 215 32.75 -8.29 20.86
C TYR A 215 34.22 -8.15 20.49
N TYR A 216 35.02 -7.60 21.40
CA TYR A 216 36.47 -7.46 21.23
C TYR A 216 37.20 -7.53 22.57
N ASP A 217 38.51 -7.72 22.54
CA ASP A 217 39.36 -7.66 23.72
C ASP A 217 39.81 -6.24 24.06
N GLU A 218 39.33 -5.69 25.17
CA GLU A 218 39.68 -4.35 25.62
C GLU A 218 41.18 -4.17 25.90
N ASN A 219 41.95 -5.24 26.13
CA ASN A 219 43.40 -5.12 26.36
C ASN A 219 44.18 -4.91 25.06
N THR A 220 43.76 -5.55 23.97
CA THR A 220 44.51 -5.57 22.69
C THR A 220 43.83 -4.77 21.58
N VAL A 221 42.58 -4.34 21.79
CA VAL A 221 41.76 -3.58 20.83
C VAL A 221 41.23 -2.30 21.47
N ARG A 222 41.24 -1.21 20.69
CA ARG A 222 40.70 0.10 21.07
C ARG A 222 39.46 0.38 20.24
N GLU A 223 38.40 0.76 20.93
CA GLU A 223 37.19 1.30 20.31
C GLU A 223 37.30 2.82 20.14
N VAL A 224 36.86 3.31 18.98
CA VAL A 224 36.68 4.74 18.70
C VAL A 224 35.30 4.93 18.09
N TYR A 225 34.48 5.80 18.68
CA TYR A 225 33.16 6.13 18.16
C TYR A 225 33.16 7.52 17.51
N GLU A 226 32.76 7.60 16.25
CA GLU A 226 32.67 8.84 15.49
C GLU A 226 31.52 8.78 14.48
N ASN A 227 30.69 9.82 14.42
CA ASN A 227 29.61 9.98 13.42
C ASN A 227 28.65 8.77 13.28
N GLY A 228 28.29 8.10 14.39
CA GLY A 228 27.39 6.94 14.34
C GLY A 228 28.06 5.64 13.92
N VAL A 229 29.40 5.61 13.91
CA VAL A 229 30.18 4.40 13.62
C VAL A 229 31.14 4.15 14.77
N THR A 230 31.04 2.95 15.33
CA THR A 230 32.04 2.40 16.25
C THR A 230 33.09 1.68 15.43
N THR A 231 34.36 2.09 15.48
CA THR A 231 35.48 1.45 14.78
C THR A 231 36.48 0.86 15.77
N LEU A 232 36.94 -0.36 15.50
CA LEU A 232 37.93 -1.08 16.28
C LEU A 232 39.30 -0.96 15.63
N TYR A 233 40.30 -0.63 16.44
CA TYR A 233 41.69 -0.55 16.04
C TYR A 233 42.59 -1.40 16.95
N ALA A 234 43.64 -2.00 16.40
CA ALA A 234 44.63 -2.73 17.19
C ALA A 234 45.38 -1.79 18.14
N LYS A 235 45.52 -2.17 19.42
CA LYS A 235 46.37 -1.47 20.40
C LYS A 235 47.82 -1.94 20.36
N VAL A 236 48.06 -3.13 19.83
CA VAL A 236 49.37 -3.77 19.77
C VAL A 236 49.59 -4.37 18.40
N SER A 237 50.85 -4.53 18.01
CA SER A 237 51.20 -5.27 16.80
C SER A 237 51.27 -6.76 17.14
N GLY A 238 50.55 -7.61 16.39
CA GLY A 238 50.40 -9.02 16.76
C GLY A 238 49.59 -9.82 15.75
N ALA A 239 49.07 -10.96 16.17
CA ALA A 239 48.36 -11.90 15.32
C ALA A 239 46.86 -11.89 15.65
N VAL A 240 46.05 -11.44 14.69
CA VAL A 240 44.60 -11.38 14.86
C VAL A 240 44.04 -12.78 14.95
N HIS A 241 43.21 -13.02 15.96
CA HIS A 241 42.45 -14.25 16.11
C HIS A 241 41.08 -13.99 16.74
N TYR A 242 40.17 -14.92 16.52
CA TYR A 242 38.82 -14.89 17.08
C TYR A 242 38.67 -15.96 18.17
N THR A 243 38.11 -15.58 19.32
CA THR A 243 37.65 -16.52 20.35
C THR A 243 36.12 -16.43 20.44
N GLY A 244 35.42 -17.36 19.79
CA GLY A 244 33.99 -17.17 19.48
C GLY A 244 33.81 -15.94 18.60
N ASP A 245 32.94 -15.02 18.98
CA ASP A 245 32.71 -13.77 18.25
C ASP A 245 33.68 -12.64 18.66
N LYS A 246 34.55 -12.86 19.65
CA LYS A 246 35.46 -11.85 20.19
C LYS A 246 36.75 -11.78 19.37
N ILE A 247 37.07 -10.60 18.81
CA ILE A 247 38.35 -10.34 18.15
C ILE A 247 39.45 -9.90 19.13
N SER A 248 40.66 -10.43 18.95
CA SER A 248 41.88 -10.15 19.72
C SER A 248 43.11 -10.07 18.80
N VAL A 249 44.21 -9.50 19.30
CA VAL A 249 45.51 -9.37 18.59
C VAL A 249 46.64 -9.94 19.43
#